data_AF-A0A968MQZ6-F1
#
_entry.id   AF-A0A968MQZ6-F1
#
_cell.length_a   1.000
_cell.length_b   1.000
_cell.length_c   1.000
_cell.angle_alpha   90.00
_cell.angle_beta   90.00
_cell.angle_gamma   90.00
#
_symmetry.space_group_name_H-M   'P 1'
#
loop_
_entity.id
_entity.type
_entity.pdbx_description
1 polymer ?
#
loop_
_entity_poly.entity_id
_entity_poly.type
_entity_poly.pdbx_seq_one_letter_code
_entity_poly.pdbx_strand_id
1 'polypeptide(L)'
;MKKILERKEELHKEWPIQGSSGYDFLALVNNLFTYNPGITTLENFYKTLDISEPDPQELIYKSKKKILLESFRADWNNLFRMLENSGLVEFNSSLSPNNMKEALGEFLVNCPVYKLYSSSIPLDPEDKVIVKEILERSAKRNPQLTPSLRVLENIFLNPSSDEEKNKLTASVFQRCMQYTGPLTAKGIEDTAMYAWCSFLAHNEVGDAIDARGITIPDFHKKMIEKTKIPSPFYQRNSNS
;
A
#
# COMPACT_ATOMS: atom_id res chain seq x y z
N MET A 1 13.27 9.54 10.16
CA MET A 1 12.26 9.63 9.07
C MET A 1 10.93 9.13 9.62
N LYS A 2 9.81 9.84 9.43
CA LYS A 2 8.48 9.32 9.75
C LYS A 2 8.06 8.38 8.62
N LYS A 3 8.30 7.08 8.78
CA LYS A 3 7.80 6.03 7.87
C LYS A 3 6.81 5.17 8.65
N ILE A 4 5.63 5.00 8.08
CA ILE A 4 4.58 4.12 8.57
C ILE A 4 4.76 2.81 7.80
N LEU A 5 4.91 1.69 8.52
CA LEU A 5 5.06 0.36 7.92
C LEU A 5 3.74 -0.38 8.08
N GLU A 6 3.21 -0.95 6.99
CA GLU A 6 2.10 -1.89 7.11
C GLU A 6 2.57 -3.26 7.62
N ARG A 7 1.63 -4.14 8.04
CA ARG A 7 1.89 -5.38 8.80
C ARG A 7 2.92 -6.36 8.19
N LYS A 8 3.21 -6.25 6.89
CA LYS A 8 4.20 -7.05 6.15
C LYS A 8 5.36 -6.24 5.55
N GLU A 9 5.41 -4.94 5.75
CA GLU A 9 6.45 -4.10 5.16
C GLU A 9 7.70 -4.11 6.05
N GLU A 10 8.81 -4.61 5.52
CA GLU A 10 10.12 -4.48 6.14
C GLU A 10 10.80 -3.17 5.70
N LEU A 11 11.66 -2.61 6.55
CA LEU A 11 12.51 -1.50 6.13
C LEU A 11 13.49 -2.00 5.07
N HIS A 12 13.62 -1.26 3.96
CA HIS A 12 14.58 -1.57 2.92
C HIS A 12 16.00 -1.60 3.52
N LYS A 13 16.71 -2.71 3.34
CA LYS A 13 17.97 -3.01 4.04
C LYS A 13 19.10 -2.02 3.74
N GLU A 14 18.99 -1.28 2.63
CA GLU A 14 20.02 -0.34 2.16
C GLU A 14 19.80 1.11 2.61
N TRP A 15 18.72 1.41 3.34
CA TRP A 15 18.48 2.78 3.77
C TRP A 15 19.35 3.16 4.98
N PRO A 16 20.18 4.23 4.89
CA PRO A 16 20.97 4.73 6.00
C PRO A 16 20.09 5.56 6.94
N ILE A 17 19.02 4.97 7.47
CA ILE A 17 18.08 5.64 8.37
C ILE A 17 18.03 4.97 9.74
N GLN A 18 17.85 5.80 10.76
CA GLN A 18 17.90 5.48 12.19
C GLN A 18 16.68 4.66 12.70
N GLY A 19 15.96 3.98 11.81
CA GLY A 19 14.66 3.35 12.06
C GLY A 19 13.45 4.25 11.70
N SER A 20 12.25 3.74 11.97
CA SER A 20 10.99 4.49 11.86
C SER A 20 10.81 5.44 13.06
N SER A 21 9.78 6.29 13.06
CA SER A 21 9.48 7.18 14.20
C SER A 21 8.83 6.49 15.41
N GLY A 22 8.75 5.15 15.42
CA GLY A 22 8.26 4.35 16.56
C GLY A 22 6.80 3.90 16.48
N TYR A 23 6.05 4.30 15.45
CA TYR A 23 4.68 3.81 15.21
C TYR A 23 4.62 2.29 15.01
N ASP A 24 5.66 1.72 14.40
CA ASP A 24 5.78 0.28 14.24
C ASP A 24 5.89 -0.45 15.60
N PHE A 25 6.59 0.12 16.58
CA PHE A 25 6.63 -0.43 17.94
C PHE A 25 5.30 -0.25 18.66
N LEU A 26 4.67 0.92 18.53
CA LEU A 26 3.34 1.18 19.10
C LEU A 26 2.31 0.17 18.59
N ALA A 27 2.26 -0.06 17.28
CA ALA A 27 1.37 -1.05 16.67
C ALA A 27 1.67 -2.47 17.18
N LEU A 28 2.94 -2.84 17.36
CA LEU A 28 3.30 -4.15 17.92
C LEU A 28 2.85 -4.32 19.37
N VAL A 29 3.01 -3.30 20.21
CA VAL A 29 2.55 -3.34 21.61
C VAL A 29 1.02 -3.38 21.65
N ASN A 30 0.34 -2.58 20.84
CA ASN A 30 -1.12 -2.60 20.74
C ASN A 30 -1.62 -4.00 20.37
N ASN A 31 -1.04 -4.60 19.32
CA ASN A 31 -1.36 -5.95 18.88
C ASN A 31 -1.01 -7.04 19.91
N LEU A 32 -0.02 -6.83 20.79
CA LEU A 32 0.30 -7.76 21.88
C LEU A 32 -0.82 -7.80 22.94
N PHE A 33 -1.49 -6.67 23.19
CA PHE A 33 -2.61 -6.58 24.12
C PHE A 33 -3.97 -6.92 23.49
N THR A 34 -4.00 -7.21 22.19
CA THR A 34 -5.22 -7.55 21.47
C THR A 34 -5.61 -9.01 21.67
N TYR A 35 -6.82 -9.23 22.18
CA TYR A 35 -7.43 -10.56 22.26
C TYR A 35 -8.32 -10.85 21.05
N ASN A 36 -7.80 -11.63 20.10
CA ASN A 36 -8.46 -11.92 18.82
C ASN A 36 -9.92 -12.40 18.93
N PRO A 37 -10.29 -13.36 19.82
CA PRO A 37 -11.69 -13.78 19.94
C PRO A 37 -12.62 -12.63 20.35
N GLY A 38 -12.13 -11.68 21.15
CA GLY A 38 -12.88 -10.49 21.52
C GLY A 38 -13.17 -9.57 20.33
N ILE A 39 -12.20 -9.41 19.42
CA ILE A 39 -12.42 -8.67 18.16
C ILE A 39 -13.53 -9.31 17.35
N THR A 40 -13.52 -10.64 17.17
CA THR A 40 -14.58 -11.32 16.41
C THR A 40 -15.95 -11.11 17.05
N THR A 41 -16.06 -11.13 18.38
CA THR A 41 -17.32 -10.78 19.07
C THR A 41 -17.76 -9.36 18.78
N LEU A 42 -16.84 -8.39 18.85
CA LEU A 42 -17.14 -6.98 18.57
C LEU A 42 -17.52 -6.74 17.10
N GLU A 43 -16.85 -7.37 16.15
CA GLU A 43 -17.19 -7.28 14.73
C GLU A 43 -18.54 -7.92 14.40
N ASN A 44 -18.85 -9.06 15.01
CA ASN A 44 -20.16 -9.69 14.84
C ASN A 44 -21.27 -8.79 15.41
N PHE A 45 -21.04 -8.17 16.57
CA PHE A 45 -21.97 -7.19 17.11
C PHE A 45 -22.08 -5.96 16.21
N TYR A 46 -20.95 -5.42 15.73
CA TYR A 46 -20.91 -4.27 14.83
C TYR A 46 -21.71 -4.52 13.55
N LYS A 47 -21.63 -5.72 12.98
CA LYS A 47 -22.45 -6.17 11.83
C LYS A 47 -23.95 -6.21 12.09
N THR A 48 -24.40 -6.25 13.35
CA THR A 48 -25.83 -6.19 13.69
C THR A 48 -26.37 -4.76 13.74
N LEU A 49 -25.48 -3.77 13.87
CA LEU A 49 -25.84 -2.38 13.75
C LEU A 49 -26.04 -2.09 12.25
N ASP A 50 -27.09 -1.34 11.90
CA ASP A 50 -27.43 -0.99 10.50
C ASP A 50 -26.37 -0.08 9.87
N ILE A 51 -25.23 -0.66 9.53
CA ILE A 51 -24.02 0.03 9.08
C ILE A 51 -23.86 -0.20 7.58
N SER A 52 -23.60 0.90 6.87
CA SER A 52 -23.47 0.90 5.41
C SER A 52 -22.36 -0.03 4.90
N GLU A 53 -21.25 -0.16 5.65
CA GLU A 53 -20.07 -0.89 5.21
C GLU A 53 -19.41 -1.70 6.36
N PRO A 54 -19.82 -2.97 6.55
CA PRO A 54 -19.32 -3.80 7.66
C PRO A 54 -18.04 -4.60 7.35
N ASP A 55 -17.43 -4.41 6.18
CA ASP A 55 -16.16 -5.02 5.79
C ASP A 55 -15.04 -3.97 5.78
N PRO A 56 -13.99 -4.12 6.62
CA PRO A 56 -12.90 -3.16 6.68
C PRO A 56 -12.15 -3.04 5.35
N GLN A 57 -12.01 -4.12 4.58
CA GLN A 57 -11.27 -4.10 3.31
C GLN A 57 -12.04 -3.34 2.23
N GLU A 58 -13.36 -3.52 2.16
CA GLU A 58 -14.23 -2.71 1.29
C GLU A 58 -14.22 -1.24 1.69
N LEU A 59 -14.23 -0.95 3.00
CA LEU A 59 -14.16 0.41 3.51
C LEU A 59 -12.84 1.11 3.12
N ILE A 60 -11.69 0.44 3.26
CA ILE A 60 -10.40 0.95 2.77
C ILE A 60 -10.46 1.25 1.28
N TYR A 61 -10.92 0.29 0.48
CA TYR A 61 -11.01 0.44 -0.96
C TYR A 61 -11.89 1.64 -1.36
N LYS A 62 -13.10 1.73 -0.80
CA LYS A 62 -14.04 2.82 -1.06
C LYS A 62 -13.48 4.16 -0.62
N SER A 63 -12.85 4.24 0.55
CA SER A 63 -12.23 5.48 1.04
C SER A 63 -11.06 5.92 0.17
N LYS A 64 -10.15 5.01 -0.22
CA LYS A 64 -9.07 5.34 -1.16
C LYS A 64 -9.61 5.77 -2.53
N LYS A 65 -10.62 5.08 -3.08
CA LYS A 65 -11.25 5.47 -4.35
C LYS A 65 -11.92 6.85 -4.24
N LYS A 66 -12.59 7.15 -3.12
CA LYS A 66 -13.18 8.47 -2.84
C LYS A 66 -12.12 9.57 -2.85
N ILE A 67 -11.03 9.38 -2.10
CA ILE A 67 -9.91 10.34 -2.08
C ILE A 67 -9.28 10.51 -3.46
N LEU A 68 -9.13 9.44 -4.24
CA LEU A 68 -8.64 9.52 -5.62
C LEU A 68 -9.53 10.42 -6.49
N LEU A 69 -10.85 10.25 -6.40
CA LEU A 69 -11.84 10.96 -7.21
C LEU A 69 -12.05 12.42 -6.78
N GLU A 70 -12.00 12.70 -5.48
CA GLU A 70 -12.32 14.01 -4.92
C GLU A 70 -11.08 14.89 -4.73
N SER A 71 -10.00 14.34 -4.19
CA SER A 71 -8.81 15.10 -3.79
C SER A 71 -7.64 14.97 -4.76
N PHE A 72 -7.46 13.81 -5.40
CA PHE A 72 -6.30 13.53 -6.28
C PHE A 72 -6.66 13.50 -7.77
N ARG A 73 -7.82 14.04 -8.15
CA ARG A 73 -8.33 13.97 -9.53
C ARG A 73 -7.35 14.57 -10.54
N ALA A 74 -6.78 15.73 -10.22
CA ALA A 74 -5.82 16.42 -11.07
C ALA A 74 -4.50 15.63 -11.19
N ASP A 75 -4.00 15.10 -10.08
CA ASP A 75 -2.80 14.27 -10.05
C ASP A 75 -2.96 12.98 -10.84
N TRP A 76 -4.11 12.32 -10.69
CA TRP A 76 -4.45 11.12 -11.45
C TRP A 76 -4.56 11.43 -12.95
N ASN A 77 -5.15 12.56 -13.34
CA ASN A 77 -5.15 13.01 -14.74
C ASN A 77 -3.73 13.24 -15.26
N ASN A 78 -2.86 13.86 -14.47
CA ASN A 78 -1.48 14.14 -14.86
C ASN A 78 -0.67 12.86 -15.01
N LEU A 79 -0.83 11.90 -14.10
CA LEU A 79 -0.22 10.57 -14.20
C LEU A 79 -0.68 9.85 -15.47
N PHE A 80 -1.98 9.88 -15.75
CA PHE A 80 -2.51 9.27 -16.97
C PHE A 80 -1.95 9.94 -18.24
N ARG A 81 -1.90 11.27 -18.30
CA ARG A 81 -1.28 12.00 -19.42
C ARG A 81 0.20 11.66 -19.60
N MET A 82 0.92 11.45 -18.51
CA MET A 82 2.31 11.01 -18.56
C MET A 82 2.43 9.61 -19.19
N LEU A 83 1.56 8.67 -18.81
CA LEU A 83 1.52 7.34 -19.43
C LEU A 83 1.12 7.43 -20.91
N GLU A 84 0.11 8.21 -21.25
CA GLU A 84 -0.35 8.42 -22.63
C GLU A 84 0.76 9.00 -23.52
N ASN A 85 1.48 10.03 -23.03
CA ASN A 85 2.56 10.67 -23.77
C ASN A 85 3.86 9.86 -23.82
N SER A 86 3.99 8.80 -23.00
CA SER A 86 5.19 7.95 -22.99
C SER A 86 5.34 7.06 -24.22
N GLY A 87 4.27 6.85 -24.98
CA GLY A 87 4.25 5.91 -26.09
C GLY A 87 4.35 4.42 -25.67
N LEU A 88 4.23 4.13 -24.37
CA LEU A 88 4.21 2.76 -23.83
C LEU A 88 2.88 2.04 -24.09
N VAL A 89 1.83 2.78 -24.44
CA VAL A 89 0.48 2.27 -24.66
C VAL A 89 0.02 2.61 -26.08
N GLU A 90 -0.40 1.58 -26.82
CA GLU A 90 -1.01 1.75 -28.14
C GLU A 90 -2.53 1.67 -28.01
N PHE A 91 -3.18 2.83 -28.00
CA PHE A 91 -4.64 2.92 -27.91
C PHE A 91 -5.32 2.45 -29.19
N ASN A 92 -6.43 1.74 -29.04
CA ASN A 92 -7.22 1.22 -30.15
C ASN A 92 -8.69 1.02 -29.71
N SER A 93 -9.54 0.49 -30.58
CA SER A 93 -10.97 0.28 -30.30
C SER A 93 -11.24 -0.62 -29.09
N SER A 94 -10.33 -1.54 -28.75
CA SER A 94 -10.44 -2.43 -27.59
C SER A 94 -9.76 -1.89 -26.32
N LEU A 95 -8.94 -0.84 -26.44
CA LEU A 95 -8.21 -0.23 -25.34
C LEU A 95 -8.43 1.29 -25.35
N SER A 96 -9.49 1.74 -24.68
CA SER A 96 -9.83 3.16 -24.61
C SER A 96 -8.94 3.90 -23.61
N PRO A 97 -8.62 5.19 -23.85
CA PRO A 97 -7.93 6.06 -22.90
C PRO A 97 -8.59 6.08 -21.51
N ASN A 98 -9.94 6.07 -21.47
CA ASN A 98 -10.67 6.09 -20.22
C ASN A 98 -10.50 4.79 -19.41
N ASN A 99 -10.56 3.62 -20.06
CA ASN A 99 -10.34 2.35 -19.36
C ASN A 99 -8.89 2.24 -18.87
N MET A 100 -7.94 2.75 -19.63
CA MET A 100 -6.53 2.79 -19.24
C MET A 100 -6.31 3.69 -18.00
N LYS A 101 -6.95 4.86 -17.99
CA LYS A 101 -6.95 5.75 -16.83
C LYS A 101 -7.57 5.11 -15.61
N GLU A 102 -8.74 4.47 -15.75
CA GLU A 102 -9.40 3.73 -14.66
C GLU A 102 -8.52 2.59 -14.14
N ALA A 103 -7.90 1.80 -15.03
CA ALA A 103 -6.97 0.74 -14.64
C ALA A 103 -5.78 1.27 -13.83
N LEU A 104 -5.25 2.44 -14.20
CA LEU A 104 -4.19 3.11 -13.44
C LEU A 104 -4.69 3.58 -12.07
N GLY A 105 -5.94 4.06 -11.99
CA GLY A 105 -6.58 4.40 -10.72
C GLY A 105 -6.78 3.18 -9.81
N GLU A 106 -7.23 2.05 -10.38
CA GLU A 106 -7.35 0.79 -9.66
C GLU A 106 -6.01 0.28 -9.13
N PHE A 107 -4.94 0.41 -9.92
CA PHE A 107 -3.58 0.09 -9.46
C PHE A 107 -3.18 0.92 -8.22
N LEU A 108 -3.42 2.23 -8.24
CA LEU A 108 -3.12 3.11 -7.09
C LEU A 108 -3.95 2.76 -5.85
N VAL A 109 -5.25 2.52 -6.03
CA VAL A 109 -6.19 2.24 -4.93
C VAL A 109 -5.88 0.89 -4.28
N ASN A 110 -5.61 -0.13 -5.08
CA ASN A 110 -5.35 -1.50 -4.60
C ASN A 110 -3.91 -1.71 -4.11
N CYS A 111 -3.02 -0.71 -4.25
CA CYS A 111 -1.67 -0.78 -3.70
C CYS A 111 -1.71 -0.96 -2.17
N PRO A 112 -1.17 -2.05 -1.61
CA PRO A 112 -1.29 -2.41 -0.20
C PRO A 112 -0.15 -1.85 0.67
N VAL A 113 0.65 -0.94 0.14
CA VAL A 113 1.75 -0.31 0.87
C VAL A 113 1.84 1.15 0.49
N TYR A 114 2.45 1.97 1.34
CA TYR A 114 2.68 3.38 1.04
C TYR A 114 3.53 3.54 -0.21
N LYS A 115 4.54 2.68 -0.39
CA LYS A 115 5.51 2.82 -1.48
C LYS A 115 6.26 1.51 -1.76
N LEU A 116 6.39 1.19 -3.04
CA LEU A 116 7.36 0.22 -3.58
C LEU A 116 8.66 0.95 -3.98
N TYR A 117 9.80 0.28 -3.85
CA TYR A 117 11.11 0.95 -3.87
C TYR A 117 11.92 0.76 -5.14
N SER A 118 11.48 -0.13 -6.03
CA SER A 118 12.09 -0.33 -7.34
C SER A 118 12.29 1.01 -8.05
N SER A 119 13.55 1.30 -8.39
CA SER A 119 13.95 2.54 -9.04
C SER A 119 14.20 2.38 -10.54
N SER A 120 14.22 1.15 -11.05
CA SER A 120 14.49 0.82 -12.45
C SER A 120 13.64 -0.37 -12.92
N ILE A 121 13.72 -0.69 -14.22
CA ILE A 121 13.10 -1.87 -14.83
C ILE A 121 14.24 -2.81 -15.27
N PRO A 122 14.21 -4.11 -14.94
CA PRO A 122 13.17 -4.83 -14.21
C PRO A 122 12.98 -4.37 -12.76
N LEU A 123 11.74 -4.42 -12.27
CA LEU A 123 11.43 -4.25 -10.85
C LEU A 123 12.15 -5.31 -10.00
N ASP A 124 12.40 -4.97 -8.74
CA ASP A 124 12.95 -5.88 -7.75
C ASP A 124 12.01 -7.10 -7.55
N PRO A 125 12.55 -8.30 -7.27
CA PRO A 125 11.72 -9.51 -7.17
C PRO A 125 10.55 -9.39 -6.18
N GLU A 126 10.75 -8.69 -5.08
CA GLU A 126 9.74 -8.47 -4.03
C GLU A 126 8.62 -7.55 -4.53
N ASP A 127 8.98 -6.43 -5.18
CA ASP A 127 8.02 -5.49 -5.76
C ASP A 127 7.24 -6.11 -6.92
N LYS A 128 7.87 -6.98 -7.73
CA LYS A 128 7.17 -7.71 -8.81
C LYS A 128 6.00 -8.54 -8.30
N VAL A 129 6.19 -9.24 -7.17
CA VAL A 129 5.13 -10.06 -6.56
C VAL A 129 3.97 -9.15 -6.15
N ILE A 130 4.27 -8.03 -5.48
CA ILE A 130 3.24 -7.08 -5.02
C ILE A 130 2.50 -6.44 -6.21
N VAL A 131 3.22 -5.99 -7.24
CA VAL A 131 2.61 -5.41 -8.46
C VAL A 131 1.67 -6.40 -9.13
N LYS A 132 2.07 -7.68 -9.25
CA LYS A 132 1.22 -8.73 -9.78
C LYS A 132 -0.05 -8.92 -8.95
N GLU A 133 0.07 -8.99 -7.63
CA GLU A 133 -1.09 -9.12 -6.73
C GLU A 133 -2.06 -7.92 -6.85
N ILE A 134 -1.54 -6.70 -6.98
CA ILE A 134 -2.34 -5.47 -7.18
C ILE A 134 -3.18 -5.59 -8.45
N LEU A 135 -2.54 -5.99 -9.55
CA LEU A 135 -3.19 -6.08 -10.87
C LEU A 135 -4.22 -7.21 -10.92
N GLU A 136 -3.91 -8.37 -10.32
CA GLU A 136 -4.86 -9.48 -10.19
C GLU A 136 -6.09 -9.09 -9.35
N ARG A 137 -5.88 -8.42 -8.21
CA ARG A 137 -6.98 -7.93 -7.36
C ARG A 137 -7.82 -6.89 -8.10
N SER A 138 -7.18 -5.97 -8.81
CA SER A 138 -7.86 -4.95 -9.62
C SER A 138 -8.72 -5.58 -10.72
N ALA A 139 -8.22 -6.63 -11.39
CA ALA A 139 -8.95 -7.32 -12.45
C ALA A 139 -10.12 -8.14 -11.91
N LYS A 140 -9.96 -8.79 -10.75
CA LYS A 140 -11.04 -9.51 -10.06
C LYS A 140 -12.18 -8.56 -9.67
N ARG A 141 -11.84 -7.35 -9.18
CA ARG A 141 -12.83 -6.35 -8.78
C ARG A 141 -13.50 -5.66 -9.97
N ASN A 142 -12.75 -5.39 -11.04
CA ASN A 142 -13.21 -4.69 -12.23
C ASN A 142 -12.93 -5.49 -13.52
N PRO A 143 -13.68 -6.58 -13.79
CA PRO A 143 -13.42 -7.45 -14.94
C PRO A 143 -13.40 -6.72 -16.30
N GLN A 144 -14.19 -5.66 -16.44
CA GLN A 144 -14.24 -4.80 -17.64
C GLN A 144 -12.91 -4.07 -17.93
N LEU A 145 -12.07 -3.86 -16.91
CA LEU A 145 -10.76 -3.21 -17.06
C LEU A 145 -9.63 -4.22 -17.32
N THR A 146 -9.91 -5.52 -17.35
CA THR A 146 -8.89 -6.58 -17.54
C THR A 146 -7.97 -6.34 -18.73
N PRO A 147 -8.44 -5.92 -19.92
CA PRO A 147 -7.54 -5.61 -21.04
C PRO A 147 -6.52 -4.51 -20.70
N SER A 148 -6.97 -3.41 -20.07
CA SER A 148 -6.11 -2.31 -19.65
C SER A 148 -5.16 -2.68 -18.51
N LEU A 149 -5.62 -3.50 -17.57
CA LEU A 149 -4.79 -4.00 -16.47
C LEU A 149 -3.69 -4.95 -16.96
N ARG A 150 -3.97 -5.79 -17.98
CA ARG A 150 -2.94 -6.62 -18.64
C ARG A 150 -1.90 -5.78 -19.36
N VAL A 151 -2.29 -4.65 -19.95
CA VAL A 151 -1.33 -3.71 -20.55
C VAL A 151 -0.43 -3.12 -19.47
N LEU A 152 -0.97 -2.69 -18.32
CA LEU A 152 -0.16 -2.25 -17.18
C LEU A 152 0.77 -3.34 -16.67
N GLU A 153 0.27 -4.57 -16.55
CA GLU A 153 1.06 -5.73 -16.17
C GLU A 153 2.26 -5.91 -17.09
N ASN A 154 2.01 -5.88 -18.41
CA ASN A 154 3.07 -6.02 -19.39
C ASN A 154 4.08 -4.88 -19.29
N ILE A 155 3.63 -3.63 -19.13
CA ILE A 155 4.50 -2.47 -19.00
C ILE A 155 5.39 -2.57 -17.76
N PHE A 156 4.84 -2.92 -16.59
CA PHE A 156 5.59 -2.92 -15.34
C PHE A 156 6.42 -4.19 -15.10
N LEU A 157 5.96 -5.36 -15.56
CA LEU A 157 6.58 -6.64 -15.20
C LEU A 157 7.51 -7.21 -16.29
N ASN A 158 7.35 -6.78 -17.55
CA ASN A 158 8.12 -7.30 -18.67
C ASN A 158 9.06 -6.21 -19.23
N PRO A 159 10.36 -6.26 -18.92
CA PRO A 159 11.35 -5.35 -19.49
C PRO A 159 11.33 -5.38 -21.01
N SER A 160 11.45 -4.21 -21.62
CA SER A 160 11.66 -4.08 -23.06
C SER A 160 13.12 -4.30 -23.42
N SER A 161 13.38 -4.68 -24.67
CA SER A 161 14.74 -4.61 -25.24
C SER A 161 15.19 -3.16 -25.51
N ASP A 162 14.25 -2.22 -25.53
CA ASP A 162 14.50 -0.79 -25.66
C ASP A 162 14.69 -0.14 -24.28
N GLU A 163 15.92 0.30 -24.03
CA GLU A 163 16.32 0.90 -22.75
C GLU A 163 15.58 2.23 -22.47
N GLU A 164 15.24 3.00 -23.49
CA GLU A 164 14.48 4.24 -23.30
C GLU A 164 13.04 3.95 -22.86
N LYS A 165 12.43 2.86 -23.36
CA LYS A 165 11.13 2.39 -22.86
C LYS A 165 11.22 1.96 -21.40
N ASN A 166 12.29 1.26 -21.00
CA ASN A 166 12.49 0.86 -19.60
C ASN A 166 12.61 2.07 -18.67
N LYS A 167 13.32 3.13 -19.08
CA LYS A 167 13.40 4.40 -18.32
C LYS A 167 12.06 5.11 -18.21
N LEU A 168 11.27 5.14 -19.28
CA LEU A 168 9.93 5.72 -19.27
C LEU A 168 8.99 4.93 -18.34
N THR A 169 9.02 3.60 -18.42
CA THR A 169 8.28 2.71 -17.52
C THR A 169 8.66 2.98 -16.07
N ALA A 170 9.97 3.03 -15.75
CA ALA A 170 10.45 3.33 -14.41
C ALA A 170 9.94 4.70 -13.93
N SER A 171 9.92 5.71 -14.81
CA SER A 171 9.41 7.04 -14.50
C SER A 171 7.91 7.02 -14.16
N VAL A 172 7.10 6.30 -14.95
CA VAL A 172 5.66 6.14 -14.68
C VAL A 172 5.42 5.41 -13.37
N PHE A 173 6.16 4.33 -13.12
CA PHE A 173 6.09 3.55 -11.89
C PHE A 173 6.44 4.40 -10.66
N GLN A 174 7.56 5.13 -10.72
CA GLN A 174 7.97 6.05 -9.67
C GLN A 174 6.91 7.14 -9.42
N ARG A 175 6.27 7.66 -10.48
CA ARG A 175 5.18 8.63 -10.35
C ARG A 175 3.96 8.02 -9.67
N CYS A 176 3.62 6.75 -9.93
CA CYS A 176 2.59 6.04 -9.18
C CYS A 176 2.94 5.98 -7.69
N MET A 177 4.20 5.65 -7.38
CA MET A 177 4.73 5.54 -6.02
C MET A 177 4.80 6.87 -5.25
N GLN A 178 4.77 8.00 -5.95
CA GLN A 178 4.62 9.33 -5.33
C GLN A 178 3.18 9.58 -4.84
N TYR A 179 2.19 8.88 -5.40
CA TYR A 179 0.77 9.08 -5.08
C TYR A 179 0.20 8.03 -4.11
N THR A 180 0.72 6.79 -4.13
CA THR A 180 0.24 5.71 -3.26
C THR A 180 0.38 6.05 -1.78
N GLY A 181 1.45 6.75 -1.36
CA GLY A 181 1.67 7.15 0.02
C GLY A 181 0.61 8.15 0.53
N PRO A 182 0.47 9.33 -0.09
CA PRO A 182 -0.59 10.28 0.26
C PRO A 182 -2.00 9.71 0.15
N LEU A 183 -2.26 8.86 -0.84
CA LEU A 183 -3.55 8.20 -1.02
C LEU A 183 -3.86 7.23 0.13
N THR A 184 -2.85 6.50 0.62
CA THR A 184 -2.98 5.59 1.76
C THR A 184 -3.22 6.37 3.04
N ALA A 185 -2.43 7.41 3.31
CA ALA A 185 -2.64 8.26 4.48
C ALA A 185 -4.05 8.87 4.51
N LYS A 186 -4.49 9.51 3.41
CA LYS A 186 -5.80 10.15 3.36
C LYS A 186 -6.96 9.17 3.29
N GLY A 187 -6.80 8.06 2.57
CA GLY A 187 -7.85 7.06 2.38
C GLY A 187 -8.03 6.14 3.59
N ILE A 188 -6.95 5.81 4.30
CA ILE A 188 -6.99 4.91 5.45
C ILE A 188 -7.02 5.71 6.75
N GLU A 189 -5.93 6.42 7.06
CA GLU A 189 -5.77 7.12 8.36
C GLU A 189 -6.82 8.24 8.52
N ASP A 190 -6.96 9.12 7.52
CA ASP A 190 -7.87 10.28 7.62
C ASP A 190 -9.34 9.96 7.28
N THR A 191 -9.65 8.74 6.82
CA THR A 191 -11.02 8.40 6.36
C THR A 191 -11.51 7.05 6.89
N ALA A 192 -10.93 5.91 6.46
CA ALA A 192 -11.43 4.59 6.84
C ALA A 192 -11.35 4.35 8.36
N MET A 193 -10.26 4.78 9.01
CA MET A 193 -10.09 4.70 10.47
C MET A 193 -11.10 5.56 11.26
N TYR A 194 -11.70 6.58 10.65
CA TYR A 194 -12.77 7.36 11.28
C TYR A 194 -14.17 6.76 11.05
N ALA A 195 -14.33 5.90 10.06
CA ALA A 195 -15.59 5.24 9.75
C ALA A 195 -15.70 3.84 10.37
N TRP A 196 -14.58 3.14 10.58
CA TRP A 196 -14.55 1.80 11.16
C TRP A 196 -14.65 1.82 12.69
N CYS A 197 -15.86 1.68 13.23
CA CYS A 197 -16.09 1.80 14.68
C CYS A 197 -16.19 0.45 15.42
N SER A 198 -15.82 -0.67 14.79
CA SER A 198 -15.91 -1.99 15.44
C SER A 198 -14.92 -2.15 16.59
N PHE A 199 -13.67 -1.74 16.40
CA PHE A 199 -12.64 -1.78 17.44
C PHE A 199 -11.61 -0.66 17.24
N LEU A 200 -11.90 0.51 17.83
CA LEU A 200 -11.14 1.75 17.62
C LEU A 200 -9.69 1.69 18.09
N ALA A 201 -9.32 0.76 18.97
CA ALA A 201 -7.95 0.68 19.48
C ALA A 201 -6.92 0.43 18.37
N HIS A 202 -7.32 -0.20 17.25
CA HIS A 202 -6.47 -0.43 16.08
C HIS A 202 -6.54 0.69 15.02
N ASN A 203 -7.34 1.73 15.25
CA ASN A 203 -7.44 2.89 14.34
C ASN A 203 -6.37 3.93 14.68
N GLU A 204 -5.11 3.51 14.66
CA GLU A 204 -3.96 4.33 15.00
C GLU A 204 -2.93 4.30 13.87
N VAL A 205 -2.17 5.39 13.74
CA VAL A 205 -1.16 5.53 12.71
C VAL A 205 -0.12 4.40 12.81
N GLY A 206 0.03 3.62 11.74
CA GLY A 206 0.95 2.47 11.68
C GLY A 206 0.41 1.16 12.22
N ASP A 207 -0.85 1.14 12.65
CA ASP A 207 -1.62 -0.09 12.84
C ASP A 207 -2.54 -0.34 11.65
N ALA A 208 -3.33 -1.42 11.70
CA ALA A 208 -4.27 -1.78 10.65
C ALA A 208 -5.69 -1.96 11.22
N ILE A 209 -6.70 -1.45 10.51
CA ILE A 209 -8.10 -1.55 10.95
C ILE A 209 -8.60 -2.99 11.09
N ASP A 210 -7.95 -3.94 10.41
CA ASP A 210 -8.23 -5.38 10.43
C ASP A 210 -7.18 -6.17 11.22
N ALA A 211 -6.37 -5.49 12.04
CA ALA A 211 -5.43 -6.12 12.94
C ALA A 211 -6.15 -7.10 13.89
N ARG A 212 -5.51 -8.24 14.13
CA ARG A 212 -6.05 -9.36 14.93
C ARG A 212 -5.20 -9.71 16.14
N GLY A 213 -4.27 -8.82 16.49
CA GLY A 213 -3.23 -9.09 17.48
C GLY A 213 -2.11 -9.99 16.97
N ILE A 214 -1.15 -10.23 17.87
CA ILE A 214 0.01 -11.10 17.66
C ILE A 214 0.25 -11.96 18.89
N THR A 215 0.93 -13.09 18.71
CA THR A 215 1.30 -13.95 19.84
C THR A 215 2.52 -13.39 20.57
N ILE A 216 2.69 -13.75 21.85
CA ILE A 216 3.90 -13.40 22.63
C ILE A 216 5.19 -13.88 21.93
N PRO A 217 5.28 -15.12 21.40
CA PRO A 217 6.44 -15.55 20.60
C PRO A 217 6.70 -14.68 19.38
N ASP A 218 5.67 -14.29 18.62
CA ASP A 218 5.84 -13.44 17.43
C ASP A 218 6.33 -12.04 17.81
N PHE A 219 5.81 -11.49 18.91
CA PHE A 219 6.30 -10.23 19.46
C PHE A 219 7.78 -10.33 19.83
N HIS A 220 8.19 -11.36 20.57
CA HIS A 220 9.60 -11.59 20.91
C HIS A 220 10.48 -11.74 19.66
N LYS A 221 10.02 -12.48 18.64
CA LYS A 221 10.75 -12.63 17.38
C LYS A 221 10.98 -11.27 16.71
N LYS A 222 9.95 -10.42 16.62
CA LYS A 222 10.06 -9.07 16.06
C LYS A 222 10.96 -8.15 16.90
N MET A 223 10.97 -8.30 18.22
CA MET A 223 11.91 -7.56 19.08
C MET A 223 13.37 -7.98 18.84
N ILE A 224 13.63 -9.29 18.69
CA ILE A 224 14.97 -9.81 18.35
C ILE A 224 15.41 -9.31 16.97
N GLU A 225 14.53 -9.33 15.97
CA GLU A 225 14.84 -8.79 14.64
C GLU A 225 15.22 -7.31 14.70
N LYS A 226 14.52 -6.51 15.50
CA LYS A 226 14.85 -5.09 15.72
C LYS A 226 16.24 -4.88 16.34
N THR A 227 16.75 -5.80 17.17
CA THR A 227 18.13 -5.70 17.71
C THR A 227 19.22 -5.87 16.64
N LYS A 228 18.90 -6.48 15.50
CA LYS A 228 19.84 -6.68 14.39
C LYS A 228 19.95 -5.44 13.49
N ILE A 229 19.04 -4.47 13.64
CA ILE A 229 19.08 -3.20 12.94
C ILE A 229 19.95 -2.26 13.78
N PRO A 230 21.11 -1.79 13.28
CA PRO A 230 22.00 -0.93 14.05
C PRO A 230 21.28 0.36 14.45
N SER A 231 21.09 0.56 15.75
CA SER A 231 20.57 1.79 16.33
C SER A 231 21.71 2.58 16.98
N PRO A 232 21.94 3.85 16.60
CA PRO A 232 22.90 4.71 17.31
C PRO A 232 22.51 5.00 18.76
N PHE A 233 21.24 4.78 19.14
CA PHE A 233 20.74 5.05 20.51
C PHE A 233 21.24 4.03 21.55
N TYR A 234 21.80 2.90 21.09
CA TYR A 234 22.47 1.90 21.95
C TYR A 234 23.96 1.78 21.60
N GLN A 235 24.64 2.89 21.32
CA GLN A 235 26.07 2.93 21.64
C GLN A 235 26.18 2.99 23.17
N ARG A 236 26.31 1.83 23.81
CA ARG A 236 26.88 1.78 25.15
C ARG A 236 28.21 2.50 25.08
N ASN A 237 28.28 3.69 25.69
CA ASN A 237 29.55 4.29 26.12
C ASN A 237 30.25 3.27 27.01
N SER A 238 31.02 2.40 26.38
CA SER A 238 31.97 1.50 27.01
C SER A 238 33.32 2.08 26.65
N ASN A 239 33.66 3.18 27.32
CA ASN A 239 35.02 3.71 27.47
C ASN A 239 34.98 4.92 28.41
N SER A 240 34.98 4.66 29.72
CA SER A 240 35.87 5.22 30.76
C SER A 240 35.33 4.90 32.15
#